data_AF-G6B1M1-F1
#
_entry.id   AF-G6B1M1-F1
#
_cell.length_a   1.000
_cell.length_b   1.000
_cell.length_c   1.000
_cell.angle_alpha   90.00
_cell.angle_beta   90.00
_cell.angle_gamma   90.00
#
_symmetry.space_group_name_H-M   'P 1'
#
loop_
_entity.id
_entity.type
_entity.pdbx_description
1 polymer ?
#
loop_
_entity_poly.entity_id
_entity_poly.type
_entity_poly.pdbx_seq_one_letter_code
_entity_poly.pdbx_strand_id
1 'polypeptide(L)'
;MKLFKRALTLTILAIFTMYSHAQSIDEIKKNSNYIWGEGNGTTMSDAEGEALRQMSVQISVSVYNSSYDEESNDNSVQKAVLQSVSSAKFTNVQMRVLEEEPNAKVFCFMPRSEVKKMFEKRANHIVNMVDAGKTAESRMMIDEALRNYYWALVLAKTTPEPVEIEFNDKKGEATSLLPIKIKSVLAMINASVKEIQDDKNIILDFTYNGKPVSSLNFKYNDGQSIVGPIVARDGIGEASMASIPADGKLHLTYELRFRNEVDPTDSDIAGAFNAGILPNINSSVAIAIKNNSKKKAAAPMLASAEILAAQPTNDKRSIAMQNADNTDDLQQAVLAVEAAISSNNPKSAFNYFTPEGYTLFANLMAKNGKVTLVGKAQSHNFIIADGYIIGRATNIKRQFRNGKAFMEKLVYRFNPESRKIESVAFALTQRAENDIMNAAASWPEVSRWAILNFMEDYQTAFALKRTDYINSIFSDDALIITGTILKKLNNAERAFDRSKSLDLGGPKDIAYSQLSKTEYIDRLRKIFNTREYVHLQFEDNVTRMIDLPAINGINKGAAFGIEIKQRYESTGYSDDGYLTMVFDTRGKLPIIHVRLWQPDKNNMMSLQEFISRFNK
;
A
#
# COMPACT_ATOMS: atom_id res chain seq x y z
N MET A 1 -70.08 27.42 -12.55
CA MET A 1 -68.88 27.11 -11.73
C MET A 1 -68.17 25.79 -12.09
N LYS A 2 -68.88 24.67 -12.33
CA LYS A 2 -68.25 23.38 -12.74
C LYS A 2 -67.62 23.40 -14.14
N LEU A 3 -68.21 24.12 -15.10
CA LEU A 3 -67.66 24.29 -16.46
C LEU A 3 -66.37 25.14 -16.47
N PHE A 4 -66.30 26.18 -15.64
CA PHE A 4 -65.13 27.06 -15.52
C PHE A 4 -63.93 26.33 -14.89
N LYS A 5 -64.18 25.46 -13.89
CA LYS A 5 -63.13 24.60 -13.31
C LYS A 5 -62.59 23.60 -14.33
N ARG A 6 -63.44 22.94 -15.13
CA ARG A 6 -63.01 22.01 -16.18
C ARG A 6 -62.21 22.68 -17.29
N ALA A 7 -62.61 23.88 -17.72
CA ALA A 7 -61.85 24.67 -18.69
C ALA A 7 -60.47 25.05 -18.15
N LEU A 8 -60.39 25.55 -16.90
CA LEU A 8 -59.13 25.90 -16.25
C LEU A 8 -58.20 24.69 -16.05
N THR A 9 -58.74 23.51 -15.74
CA THR A 9 -57.91 22.29 -15.61
C THR A 9 -57.35 21.83 -16.95
N LEU A 10 -58.13 21.93 -18.04
CA LEU A 10 -57.68 21.63 -19.40
C LEU A 10 -56.63 22.63 -19.90
N THR A 11 -56.75 23.92 -19.57
CA THR A 11 -55.76 24.94 -19.92
C THR A 11 -54.45 24.75 -19.16
N ILE A 12 -54.49 24.42 -17.87
CA ILE A 12 -53.29 24.15 -17.06
C ILE A 12 -52.59 22.86 -17.54
N LEU A 13 -53.34 21.83 -17.93
CA LEU A 13 -52.76 20.59 -18.47
C LEU A 13 -52.11 20.82 -19.85
N ALA A 14 -52.71 21.66 -20.70
CA ALA A 14 -52.15 22.05 -22.00
C ALA A 14 -50.88 22.93 -21.86
N ILE A 15 -50.82 23.79 -20.85
CA ILE A 15 -49.62 24.59 -20.53
C ILE A 15 -48.51 23.70 -19.96
N PHE A 16 -48.84 22.66 -19.18
CA PHE A 16 -47.85 21.69 -18.68
C PHE A 16 -47.27 20.79 -19.78
N THR A 17 -48.05 20.47 -20.83
CA THR A 17 -47.54 19.73 -21.99
C THR A 17 -46.64 20.57 -22.92
N MET A 18 -46.72 21.91 -22.85
CA MET A 18 -45.87 22.80 -23.65
C MET A 18 -44.47 23.05 -23.05
N TYR A 19 -44.22 22.62 -21.80
CA TYR A 19 -42.90 22.74 -21.16
C TYR A 19 -42.10 21.42 -21.10
N SER A 20 -42.61 20.36 -21.72
CA SER A 20 -41.89 19.10 -21.92
C SER A 20 -41.33 19.02 -23.34
N HIS A 21 -40.61 20.05 -23.79
CA HIS A 21 -39.80 19.91 -25.01
C HIS A 21 -38.55 19.12 -24.67
N ALA A 22 -38.51 17.85 -25.08
CA ALA A 22 -37.27 17.11 -25.18
C ALA A 22 -36.32 17.89 -26.11
N GLN A 23 -35.23 18.40 -25.57
CA GLN A 23 -34.25 19.24 -26.28
C GLN A 23 -33.84 18.57 -27.60
N SER A 24 -33.94 19.24 -28.73
CA SER A 24 -33.64 18.61 -30.03
C SER A 24 -32.14 18.36 -30.24
N ILE A 25 -31.75 17.45 -31.13
CA ILE A 25 -30.32 17.21 -31.45
C ILE A 25 -29.68 18.48 -32.00
N ASP A 26 -30.39 19.22 -32.85
CA ASP A 26 -29.90 20.47 -33.42
C ASP A 26 -29.72 21.57 -32.37
N GLU A 27 -30.59 21.62 -31.35
CA GLU A 27 -30.40 22.52 -30.20
C GLU A 27 -29.14 22.16 -29.41
N ILE A 28 -28.85 20.88 -29.18
CA ILE A 28 -27.65 20.42 -28.47
C ILE A 28 -26.39 20.77 -29.27
N LYS A 29 -26.40 20.52 -30.59
CA LYS A 29 -25.26 20.81 -31.47
C LYS A 29 -24.90 22.30 -31.53
N LYS A 30 -25.91 23.17 -31.46
CA LYS A 30 -25.74 24.64 -31.48
C LYS A 30 -25.41 25.23 -30.09
N ASN A 31 -25.60 24.46 -29.02
CA ASN A 31 -25.40 24.94 -27.66
C ASN A 31 -23.99 24.62 -27.18
N SER A 32 -23.18 25.67 -26.98
CA SER A 32 -21.79 25.55 -26.50
C SER A 32 -21.65 24.92 -25.12
N ASN A 33 -22.74 24.82 -24.34
CA ASN A 33 -22.73 24.17 -23.02
C ASN A 33 -22.70 22.64 -23.09
N TYR A 34 -22.74 22.04 -24.29
CA TYR A 34 -22.69 20.59 -24.47
C TYR A 34 -21.43 20.15 -25.23
N ILE A 35 -21.04 18.92 -24.96
CA ILE A 35 -20.11 18.14 -25.77
C ILE A 35 -20.90 16.96 -26.32
N TRP A 36 -20.66 16.61 -27.58
CA TRP A 36 -21.44 15.60 -28.27
C TRP A 36 -20.60 14.83 -29.29
N GLY A 37 -21.11 13.70 -29.76
CA GLY A 37 -20.49 12.91 -30.81
C GLY A 37 -21.54 12.08 -31.55
N GLU A 38 -21.32 11.85 -32.85
CA GLU A 38 -22.14 10.94 -33.65
C GLU A 38 -21.29 9.75 -34.07
N GLY A 39 -21.74 8.55 -33.70
CA GLY A 39 -21.05 7.33 -34.06
C GLY A 39 -21.92 6.45 -34.93
N ASN A 40 -21.27 5.71 -35.83
CA ASN A 40 -21.89 4.75 -36.72
C ASN A 40 -21.14 3.43 -36.57
N GLY A 41 -21.85 2.30 -36.61
CA GLY A 41 -21.23 0.99 -36.49
C GLY A 41 -22.16 -0.15 -36.88
N THR A 42 -21.61 -1.36 -36.95
CA THR A 42 -22.38 -2.57 -37.20
C THR A 42 -23.26 -2.97 -36.02
N THR A 43 -22.87 -2.54 -34.82
CA THR A 43 -23.60 -2.76 -33.57
C THR A 43 -23.77 -1.45 -32.82
N MET A 44 -24.72 -1.39 -31.88
CA MET A 44 -24.90 -0.23 -30.99
C MET A 44 -23.63 0.08 -30.19
N SER A 45 -22.88 -0.95 -29.78
CA SER A 45 -21.63 -0.78 -29.03
C SER A 45 -20.53 -0.14 -29.88
N ASP A 46 -20.43 -0.51 -31.16
CA ASP A 46 -19.45 0.08 -32.07
C ASP A 46 -19.78 1.56 -32.33
N ALA A 47 -21.06 1.84 -32.56
CA ALA A 47 -21.57 3.20 -32.76
C ALA A 47 -21.35 4.07 -31.51
N GLU A 48 -21.65 3.56 -30.32
CA GLU A 48 -21.38 4.27 -29.05
C GLU A 48 -19.89 4.55 -28.85
N GLY A 49 -19.02 3.56 -29.12
CA GLY A 49 -17.58 3.72 -29.01
C GLY A 49 -17.03 4.85 -29.90
N GLU A 50 -17.51 4.95 -31.14
CA GLU A 50 -17.12 6.02 -32.05
C GLU A 50 -17.67 7.39 -31.61
N ALA A 51 -18.91 7.45 -31.12
CA ALA A 51 -19.49 8.69 -30.59
C ALA A 51 -18.69 9.23 -29.38
N LEU A 52 -18.33 8.35 -28.44
CA LEU A 52 -17.49 8.70 -27.28
C LEU A 52 -16.08 9.12 -27.69
N ARG A 53 -15.51 8.52 -28.75
CA ARG A 53 -14.22 8.95 -29.31
C ARG A 53 -14.30 10.38 -29.84
N GLN A 54 -15.36 10.75 -30.54
CA GLN A 54 -15.56 12.13 -31.02
C GLN A 54 -15.73 13.12 -29.86
N MET A 55 -16.48 12.75 -28.82
CA MET A 55 -16.59 13.56 -27.60
C MET A 55 -15.21 13.77 -26.96
N SER A 56 -14.37 12.73 -26.89
CA SER A 56 -13.00 12.80 -26.37
C SER A 56 -12.12 13.76 -27.18
N VAL A 57 -12.28 13.80 -28.51
CA VAL A 57 -11.59 14.76 -29.39
C VAL A 57 -12.05 16.18 -29.10
N GLN A 58 -13.36 16.43 -28.97
CA GLN A 58 -13.89 17.76 -28.63
C GLN A 58 -13.33 18.28 -27.30
N ILE A 59 -13.21 17.39 -26.30
CA ILE A 59 -12.61 17.70 -25.01
C ILE A 59 -11.15 18.10 -25.18
N SER A 60 -10.35 17.25 -25.83
CA SER A 60 -8.91 17.48 -26.04
C SER A 60 -8.62 18.79 -26.79
N VAL A 61 -9.39 19.09 -27.85
CA VAL A 61 -9.23 20.32 -28.64
C VAL A 61 -9.61 21.57 -27.83
N SER A 62 -10.71 21.53 -27.06
CA SER A 62 -11.14 22.68 -26.26
C SER A 62 -10.13 23.07 -25.18
N VAL A 63 -9.34 22.11 -24.73
CA VAL A 63 -8.28 22.28 -23.73
C VAL A 63 -6.99 22.81 -24.37
N TYR A 64 -6.61 22.28 -25.53
CA TYR A 64 -5.37 22.71 -26.18
C TYR A 64 -5.44 24.16 -26.65
N ASN A 65 -6.58 24.56 -27.21
CA ASN A 65 -6.79 25.94 -27.67
C ASN A 65 -6.86 26.97 -26.54
N SER A 66 -7.03 26.56 -25.27
CA SER A 66 -7.12 27.47 -24.13
C SER A 66 -5.79 27.67 -23.37
N SER A 67 -4.73 26.91 -23.68
CA SER A 67 -3.64 26.73 -22.70
C SER A 67 -2.19 26.89 -23.19
N TYR A 68 -1.84 27.09 -24.46
CA TYR A 68 -0.45 27.34 -24.88
C TYR A 68 -0.30 28.18 -26.16
N ASP A 69 0.73 29.05 -26.19
CA ASP A 69 1.22 29.78 -27.37
C ASP A 69 1.84 28.83 -28.43
N GLU A 70 1.70 29.20 -29.70
CA GLU A 70 1.88 28.40 -30.93
C GLU A 70 3.28 27.79 -31.23
N GLU A 71 4.27 27.83 -30.33
CA GLU A 71 5.67 27.52 -30.70
C GLU A 71 6.14 26.05 -30.53
N SER A 72 5.28 25.11 -30.16
CA SER A 72 5.67 23.69 -30.05
C SER A 72 4.71 22.77 -30.81
N ASN A 73 5.08 22.42 -32.03
CA ASN A 73 4.39 21.52 -32.96
C ASN A 73 4.46 20.03 -32.53
N ASP A 74 4.43 19.75 -31.22
CA ASP A 74 4.48 18.39 -30.67
C ASP A 74 3.07 17.88 -30.33
N ASN A 75 2.44 17.22 -31.30
CA ASN A 75 1.14 16.56 -31.17
C ASN A 75 1.14 15.38 -30.17
N SER A 76 2.29 15.01 -29.59
CA SER A 76 2.38 13.89 -28.64
C SER A 76 1.55 14.13 -27.37
N VAL A 77 1.58 15.37 -26.82
CA VAL A 77 0.86 15.74 -25.60
C VAL A 77 -0.65 15.73 -25.84
N GLN A 78 -1.12 16.33 -26.94
CA GLN A 78 -2.53 16.28 -27.34
C GLN A 78 -3.03 14.83 -27.50
N LYS A 79 -2.21 13.98 -28.13
CA LYS A 79 -2.53 12.56 -28.33
C LYS A 79 -2.62 11.81 -27.00
N ALA A 80 -1.77 12.13 -26.03
CA ALA A 80 -1.79 11.50 -24.72
C ALA A 80 -2.93 12.00 -23.83
N VAL A 81 -3.25 13.29 -23.88
CA VAL A 81 -4.46 13.84 -23.25
C VAL A 81 -5.69 13.18 -23.85
N LEU A 82 -5.77 13.07 -25.18
CA LEU A 82 -6.85 12.36 -25.87
C LEU A 82 -6.94 10.90 -25.43
N GLN A 83 -5.83 10.17 -25.37
CA GLN A 83 -5.81 8.77 -24.94
C GLN A 83 -6.24 8.61 -23.48
N SER A 84 -5.75 9.47 -22.58
CA SER A 84 -6.11 9.47 -21.15
C SER A 84 -7.57 9.82 -20.93
N VAL A 85 -8.11 10.80 -21.65
CA VAL A 85 -9.53 11.17 -21.62
C VAL A 85 -10.40 10.07 -22.23
N SER A 86 -9.98 9.46 -23.34
CA SER A 86 -10.74 8.37 -23.98
C SER A 86 -10.80 7.13 -23.10
N SER A 87 -9.79 6.90 -22.27
CA SER A 87 -9.79 5.83 -21.26
C SER A 87 -10.56 6.17 -19.99
N ALA A 88 -10.91 7.46 -19.79
CA ALA A 88 -11.75 7.88 -18.68
C ALA A 88 -13.17 7.37 -18.90
N LYS A 89 -13.80 6.83 -17.85
CA LYS A 89 -15.21 6.45 -17.95
C LYS A 89 -16.07 7.70 -17.94
N PHE A 90 -16.63 8.06 -19.09
CA PHE A 90 -17.63 9.12 -19.16
C PHE A 90 -18.85 8.73 -18.30
N THR A 91 -19.14 9.54 -17.29
CA THR A 91 -20.36 9.41 -16.49
C THR A 91 -21.42 10.38 -17.02
N ASN A 92 -22.69 10.01 -16.89
CA ASN A 92 -23.82 10.87 -17.25
C ASN A 92 -23.89 11.24 -18.75
N VAL A 93 -23.38 10.37 -19.62
CA VAL A 93 -23.59 10.48 -21.07
C VAL A 93 -25.02 10.09 -21.39
N GLN A 94 -25.69 10.94 -22.16
CA GLN A 94 -26.99 10.64 -22.73
C GLN A 94 -26.80 10.13 -24.15
N MET A 95 -27.46 9.01 -24.49
CA MET A 95 -27.43 8.42 -25.82
C MET A 95 -28.80 8.50 -26.45
N ARG A 96 -28.85 8.87 -27.74
CA ARG A 96 -30.04 8.77 -28.59
C ARG A 96 -29.74 7.87 -29.77
N VAL A 97 -30.58 6.86 -29.96
CA VAL A 97 -30.53 5.99 -31.13
C VAL A 97 -31.14 6.76 -32.30
N LEU A 98 -30.38 6.86 -33.40
CA LEU A 98 -30.78 7.48 -34.65
C LEU A 98 -31.15 6.42 -35.71
N GLU A 99 -30.43 5.30 -35.70
CA GLU A 99 -30.68 4.14 -36.57
C GLU A 99 -30.38 2.84 -35.78
N GLU A 100 -31.20 1.82 -36.00
CA GLU A 100 -31.09 0.51 -35.36
C GLU A 100 -30.05 -0.39 -36.05
N GLU A 101 -29.66 -1.48 -35.39
CA GLU A 101 -28.79 -2.50 -35.98
C GLU A 101 -29.43 -3.11 -37.24
N PRO A 102 -28.64 -3.46 -38.28
CA PRO A 102 -27.18 -3.61 -38.30
C PRO A 102 -26.40 -2.36 -38.75
N ASN A 103 -27.06 -1.24 -39.01
CA ASN A 103 -26.41 0.03 -39.37
C ASN A 103 -26.58 1.03 -38.22
N ALA A 104 -26.22 0.61 -37.01
CA ALA A 104 -26.47 1.38 -35.81
C ALA A 104 -25.85 2.78 -35.90
N LYS A 105 -26.68 3.79 -35.64
CA LYS A 105 -26.25 5.18 -35.55
C LYS A 105 -26.73 5.78 -34.24
N VAL A 106 -25.81 6.37 -33.49
CA VAL A 106 -26.12 6.97 -32.18
C VAL A 106 -25.59 8.39 -32.06
N PHE A 107 -26.30 9.20 -31.29
CA PHE A 107 -25.87 10.53 -30.86
C PHE A 107 -25.65 10.52 -29.35
N CYS A 108 -24.41 10.69 -28.92
CA CYS A 108 -24.05 10.80 -27.51
C CYS A 108 -23.78 12.25 -27.15
N PHE A 109 -24.23 12.69 -25.98
CA PHE A 109 -23.98 14.05 -25.49
C PHE A 109 -23.94 14.14 -23.97
N MET A 110 -23.26 15.17 -23.47
CA MET A 110 -23.23 15.52 -22.05
C MET A 110 -23.02 17.03 -21.85
N PRO A 111 -23.49 17.61 -20.74
CA PRO A 111 -23.15 18.99 -20.38
C PRO A 111 -21.66 19.17 -20.13
N ARG A 112 -21.07 20.30 -20.53
CA ARG A 112 -19.67 20.67 -20.23
C ARG A 112 -19.38 20.73 -18.73
N SER A 113 -20.38 21.03 -17.90
CA SER A 113 -20.24 20.98 -16.44
C SER A 113 -19.87 19.59 -15.94
N GLU A 114 -20.29 18.51 -16.61
CA GLU A 114 -19.91 17.15 -16.25
C GLU A 114 -18.44 16.85 -16.60
N VAL A 115 -17.94 17.43 -17.70
CA VAL A 115 -16.51 17.35 -18.05
C VAL A 115 -15.66 18.13 -17.05
N LYS A 116 -16.13 19.30 -16.61
CA LYS A 116 -15.46 20.06 -15.55
C LYS A 116 -15.36 19.25 -14.25
N LYS A 117 -16.45 18.61 -13.81
CA LYS A 117 -16.43 17.71 -12.62
C LYS A 117 -15.42 16.56 -12.77
N MET A 118 -15.29 16.00 -13.97
CA MET A 118 -14.30 14.96 -14.26
C MET A 118 -12.86 15.47 -14.07
N PHE A 119 -12.56 16.68 -14.54
CA PHE A 119 -11.24 17.30 -14.34
C PHE A 119 -10.99 17.74 -12.89
N GLU A 120 -11.98 18.32 -12.22
CA GLU A 120 -11.92 18.62 -10.79
C GLU A 120 -11.62 17.35 -9.97
N LYS A 121 -12.24 16.21 -10.31
CA LYS A 121 -11.95 14.92 -9.69
C LYS A 121 -10.49 14.48 -9.91
N ARG A 122 -9.95 14.63 -11.12
CA ARG A 122 -8.53 14.33 -11.43
C ARG A 122 -7.58 15.26 -10.68
N ALA A 123 -7.88 16.56 -10.62
CA ALA A 123 -7.11 17.53 -9.86
C ALA A 123 -7.05 17.17 -8.38
N ASN A 124 -8.20 16.84 -7.77
CA ASN A 124 -8.27 16.35 -6.40
C ASN A 124 -7.47 15.05 -6.22
N HIS A 125 -7.49 14.15 -7.19
CA HIS A 125 -6.70 12.93 -7.14
C HIS A 125 -5.19 13.20 -7.14
N ILE A 126 -4.73 14.13 -7.97
CA ILE A 126 -3.33 14.59 -7.98
C ILE A 126 -2.95 15.15 -6.61
N VAL A 127 -3.75 16.04 -6.04
CA VAL A 127 -3.51 16.64 -4.72
C VAL A 127 -3.47 15.57 -3.62
N ASN A 128 -4.42 14.63 -3.62
CA ASN A 128 -4.46 13.55 -2.65
C ASN A 128 -3.21 12.66 -2.71
N MET A 129 -2.73 12.31 -3.91
CA MET A 129 -1.47 11.57 -4.06
C MET A 129 -0.28 12.39 -3.59
N VAL A 130 -0.24 13.69 -3.86
CA VAL A 130 0.83 14.57 -3.35
C VAL A 130 0.87 14.58 -1.82
N ASP A 131 -0.29 14.69 -1.17
CA ASP A 131 -0.35 14.67 0.30
C ASP A 131 -0.05 13.29 0.90
N ALA A 132 -0.45 12.22 0.23
CA ALA A 132 -0.03 10.86 0.58
C ALA A 132 1.49 10.70 0.46
N GLY A 133 2.09 11.26 -0.61
CA GLY A 133 3.54 11.26 -0.82
C GLY A 133 4.30 12.05 0.26
N LYS A 134 3.80 13.23 0.64
CA LYS A 134 4.37 14.03 1.74
C LYS A 134 4.34 13.28 3.06
N THR A 135 3.19 12.65 3.33
CA THR A 135 2.99 11.84 4.53
C THR A 135 3.96 10.68 4.55
N ALA A 136 4.10 9.92 3.46
CA ALA A 136 5.05 8.81 3.34
C ALA A 136 6.52 9.27 3.51
N GLU A 137 6.90 10.39 2.90
CA GLU A 137 8.25 10.95 3.01
C GLU A 137 8.59 11.37 4.44
N SER A 138 7.67 12.08 5.12
CA SER A 138 7.82 12.44 6.54
C SER A 138 8.00 11.22 7.44
N ARG A 139 7.57 10.05 6.96
CA ARG A 139 7.57 8.77 7.66
C ARG A 139 8.72 7.84 7.25
N MET A 140 9.62 8.30 6.39
CA MET A 140 10.73 7.51 5.82
C MET A 140 10.29 6.33 4.96
N MET A 141 9.04 6.31 4.49
CA MET A 141 8.53 5.31 3.54
C MET A 141 8.82 5.79 2.12
N ILE A 142 10.07 5.70 1.71
CA ILE A 142 10.58 6.42 0.54
C ILE A 142 10.10 5.80 -0.78
N ASP A 143 9.90 4.48 -0.80
CA ASP A 143 9.21 3.81 -1.91
C ASP A 143 7.80 4.37 -2.15
N GLU A 144 7.01 4.54 -1.10
CA GLU A 144 5.65 5.06 -1.20
C GLU A 144 5.61 6.54 -1.55
N ALA A 145 6.55 7.34 -1.02
CA ALA A 145 6.68 8.74 -1.38
C ALA A 145 6.97 8.88 -2.88
N LEU A 146 7.97 8.15 -3.38
CA LEU A 146 8.34 8.14 -4.79
C LEU A 146 7.20 7.65 -5.70
N ARG A 147 6.50 6.58 -5.31
CA ARG A 147 5.32 6.06 -6.03
C ARG A 147 4.26 7.13 -6.20
N ASN A 148 3.82 7.73 -5.08
CA ASN A 148 2.76 8.72 -5.07
C ASN A 148 3.12 9.97 -5.87
N TYR A 149 4.33 10.51 -5.70
CA TYR A 149 4.78 11.66 -6.48
C TYR A 149 4.88 11.35 -7.97
N TYR A 150 5.36 10.16 -8.34
CA TYR A 150 5.46 9.74 -9.74
C TYR A 150 4.07 9.54 -10.37
N TRP A 151 3.14 8.89 -9.67
CA TRP A 151 1.76 8.70 -10.15
C TRP A 151 1.02 10.03 -10.30
N ALA A 152 1.19 10.95 -9.34
CA ALA A 152 0.68 12.32 -9.45
C ALA A 152 1.23 13.04 -10.69
N LEU A 153 2.51 12.86 -11.02
CA LEU A 153 3.13 13.48 -12.19
C LEU A 153 2.62 12.87 -13.51
N VAL A 154 2.46 11.54 -13.56
CA VAL A 154 1.87 10.85 -14.72
C VAL A 154 0.43 11.34 -14.96
N LEU A 155 -0.38 11.45 -13.91
CA LEU A 155 -1.73 11.96 -14.04
C LEU A 155 -1.75 13.44 -14.43
N ALA A 156 -0.93 14.28 -13.80
CA ALA A 156 -0.83 15.71 -14.11
C ALA A 156 -0.46 15.96 -15.58
N LYS A 157 0.50 15.21 -16.14
CA LYS A 157 0.90 15.31 -17.57
C LYS A 157 -0.20 14.93 -18.55
N THR A 158 -1.23 14.21 -18.12
CA THR A 158 -2.37 13.83 -18.95
C THR A 158 -3.66 14.50 -18.50
N THR A 159 -3.56 15.46 -17.57
CA THR A 159 -4.67 16.27 -17.09
C THR A 159 -4.67 17.59 -17.86
N PRO A 160 -5.78 17.91 -18.53
CA PRO A 160 -5.98 19.17 -19.26
C PRO A 160 -5.66 20.47 -18.53
N GLU A 161 -6.12 20.58 -17.29
CA GLU A 161 -6.04 21.82 -16.52
C GLU A 161 -4.80 21.77 -15.62
N PRO A 162 -4.02 22.86 -15.54
CA PRO A 162 -2.92 22.98 -14.58
C PRO A 162 -3.42 22.75 -13.15
N VAL A 163 -2.71 21.91 -12.40
CA VAL A 163 -3.02 21.62 -11.01
C VAL A 163 -1.95 22.23 -10.13
N GLU A 164 -2.34 23.19 -9.30
CA GLU A 164 -1.45 23.81 -8.32
C GLU A 164 -1.23 22.88 -7.12
N ILE A 165 0.04 22.73 -6.72
CA ILE A 165 0.45 21.97 -5.55
C ILE A 165 1.47 22.76 -4.73
N GLU A 166 1.75 22.28 -3.53
CA GLU A 166 2.64 22.97 -2.60
C GLU A 166 3.58 22.00 -1.89
N PHE A 167 4.85 22.37 -1.78
CA PHE A 167 5.85 21.68 -0.95
C PHE A 167 6.62 22.71 -0.11
N ASN A 168 6.55 22.61 1.22
CA ASN A 168 7.29 23.47 2.16
C ASN A 168 7.18 24.97 1.77
N ASP A 169 5.94 25.47 1.69
CA ASP A 169 5.58 26.85 1.33
C ASP A 169 5.91 27.29 -0.11
N LYS A 170 6.45 26.38 -0.94
CA LYS A 170 6.63 26.62 -2.37
C LYS A 170 5.43 26.09 -3.15
N LYS A 171 4.67 27.02 -3.74
CA LYS A 171 3.55 26.74 -4.63
C LYS A 171 3.97 26.72 -6.10
N GLY A 172 3.25 25.95 -6.90
CA GLY A 172 3.43 25.91 -8.35
C GLY A 172 2.74 24.71 -8.98
N GLU A 173 2.73 24.69 -10.31
CA GLU A 173 2.09 23.64 -11.07
C GLU A 173 2.71 22.26 -10.83
N ALA A 174 1.87 21.23 -10.71
CA ALA A 174 2.27 19.84 -10.47
C ALA A 174 3.24 19.30 -11.52
N THR A 175 3.06 19.63 -12.79
CA THR A 175 3.94 19.22 -13.89
C THR A 175 5.34 19.80 -13.77
N SER A 176 5.49 20.93 -13.08
CA SER A 176 6.75 21.65 -12.85
C SER A 176 7.40 21.24 -11.52
N LEU A 177 6.63 21.17 -10.43
CA LEU A 177 7.17 20.90 -9.09
C LEU A 177 7.46 19.42 -8.82
N LEU A 178 6.63 18.48 -9.31
CA LEU A 178 6.83 17.05 -9.02
C LEU A 178 8.14 16.48 -9.58
N PRO A 179 8.59 16.81 -10.81
CA PRO A 179 9.89 16.35 -11.29
C PRO A 179 11.04 16.81 -10.39
N ILE A 180 10.97 18.05 -9.90
CA ILE A 180 11.95 18.63 -8.97
C ILE A 180 11.88 17.89 -7.64
N LYS A 181 10.68 17.65 -7.11
CA LYS A 181 10.49 16.92 -5.85
C LYS A 181 11.04 15.50 -5.91
N ILE A 182 10.70 14.74 -6.95
CA ILE A 182 11.16 13.34 -7.12
C ILE A 182 12.69 13.30 -7.19
N LYS A 183 13.32 14.19 -7.98
CA LYS A 183 14.78 14.30 -8.05
C LYS A 183 15.39 14.67 -6.69
N SER A 184 14.74 15.56 -5.94
CA SER A 184 15.19 15.95 -4.59
C SER A 184 15.16 14.77 -3.63
N VAL A 185 14.07 13.98 -3.64
CA VAL A 185 13.96 12.76 -2.83
C VAL A 185 15.06 11.77 -3.20
N LEU A 186 15.24 11.48 -4.49
CA LEU A 186 16.29 10.58 -4.98
C LEU A 186 17.70 11.03 -4.57
N ALA A 187 17.98 12.34 -4.62
CA ALA A 187 19.28 12.90 -4.24
C ALA A 187 19.57 12.80 -2.74
N MET A 188 18.53 12.70 -1.90
CA MET A 188 18.64 12.57 -0.45
C MET A 188 18.75 11.11 0.02
N ILE A 189 18.54 10.13 -0.87
CA ILE A 189 18.79 8.73 -0.60
C ILE A 189 20.30 8.48 -0.67
N ASN A 190 20.85 7.83 0.36
CA ASN A 190 22.21 7.32 0.37
C ASN A 190 22.17 5.79 0.51
N ALA A 191 22.87 5.11 -0.39
CA ALA A 191 23.08 3.67 -0.33
C ALA A 191 24.58 3.38 -0.18
N SER A 192 24.94 2.50 0.75
CA SER A 192 26.32 2.12 1.01
C SER A 192 26.46 0.64 1.33
N VAL A 193 27.62 0.06 1.03
CA VAL A 193 27.94 -1.31 1.45
C VAL A 193 28.29 -1.30 2.93
N LYS A 194 27.49 -2.01 3.73
CA LYS A 194 27.74 -2.25 5.14
C LYS A 194 28.74 -3.39 5.34
N GLU A 195 28.51 -4.49 4.64
CA GLU A 195 29.26 -5.73 4.80
C GLU A 195 29.23 -6.56 3.51
N ILE A 196 30.27 -7.37 3.29
CA ILE A 196 30.29 -8.42 2.28
C ILE A 196 30.44 -9.78 2.97
N GLN A 197 29.45 -10.65 2.75
CA GLN A 197 29.37 -11.99 3.29
C GLN A 197 29.56 -13.03 2.18
N ASP A 198 30.41 -14.03 2.44
CA ASP A 198 30.71 -15.16 1.55
C ASP A 198 31.07 -14.76 0.10
N ASP A 199 31.71 -13.60 -0.07
CA ASP A 199 32.14 -12.99 -1.33
C ASP A 199 31.02 -12.77 -2.38
N LYS A 200 29.76 -12.90 -1.97
CA LYS A 200 28.59 -12.86 -2.87
C LYS A 200 27.42 -12.06 -2.32
N ASN A 201 27.20 -12.07 -1.01
CA ASN A 201 26.07 -11.35 -0.40
C ASN A 201 26.57 -9.99 0.09
N ILE A 202 26.03 -8.92 -0.49
CA ILE A 202 26.35 -7.54 -0.16
C ILE A 202 25.22 -7.00 0.70
N ILE A 203 25.53 -6.71 1.97
CA ILE A 203 24.59 -6.08 2.89
C ILE A 203 24.68 -4.57 2.67
N LEU A 204 23.53 -3.95 2.45
CA LEU A 204 23.38 -2.55 2.09
C LEU A 204 22.72 -1.78 3.25
N ASP A 205 23.29 -0.62 3.57
CA ASP A 205 22.64 0.39 4.39
C ASP A 205 22.03 1.47 3.48
N PHE A 206 20.77 1.82 3.75
CA PHE A 206 19.99 2.84 3.06
C PHE A 206 19.53 3.90 4.05
N THR A 207 19.88 5.15 3.77
CA THR A 207 19.42 6.31 4.55
C THR A 207 18.76 7.34 3.65
N TYR A 208 17.84 8.12 4.22
CA TYR A 208 17.24 9.29 3.61
C TYR A 208 17.50 10.49 4.53
N ASN A 209 18.18 11.51 4.00
CA ASN A 209 18.57 12.69 4.77
C ASN A 209 19.30 12.32 6.09
N GLY A 210 20.20 11.33 6.01
CA GLY A 210 21.01 10.85 7.14
C GLY A 210 20.31 9.92 8.13
N LYS A 211 19.01 9.62 7.96
CA LYS A 211 18.26 8.71 8.82
C LYS A 211 17.93 7.40 8.07
N PRO A 212 17.93 6.23 8.74
CA PRO A 212 17.52 4.98 8.09
C PRO A 212 16.13 5.10 7.45
N VAL A 213 15.98 4.56 6.23
CA VAL A 213 14.65 4.47 5.59
C VAL A 213 13.78 3.45 6.33
N SER A 214 12.47 3.70 6.46
CA SER A 214 11.53 2.67 6.91
C SER A 214 11.38 1.59 5.84
N SER A 215 11.15 2.04 4.60
CA SER A 215 10.98 1.18 3.42
C SER A 215 11.56 1.85 2.18
N LEU A 216 12.19 1.05 1.30
CA LEU A 216 12.66 1.48 -0.01
C LEU A 216 12.74 0.29 -0.97
N ASN A 217 12.09 0.40 -2.12
CA ASN A 217 12.13 -0.63 -3.16
C ASN A 217 13.23 -0.35 -4.16
N PHE A 218 14.12 -1.33 -4.32
CA PHE A 218 15.21 -1.26 -5.27
C PHE A 218 15.34 -2.55 -6.07
N LYS A 219 15.90 -2.43 -7.26
CA LYS A 219 16.39 -3.53 -8.08
C LYS A 219 17.90 -3.40 -8.18
N TYR A 220 18.58 -4.51 -8.41
CA TYR A 220 20.02 -4.50 -8.67
C TYR A 220 20.36 -5.43 -9.82
N ASN A 221 21.49 -5.19 -10.47
CA ASN A 221 22.04 -6.13 -11.44
C ASN A 221 23.03 -7.06 -10.73
N ASP A 222 22.79 -8.36 -10.76
CA ASP A 222 23.63 -9.38 -10.11
C ASP A 222 24.86 -9.80 -10.94
N GLY A 223 25.05 -9.16 -12.09
CA GLY A 223 26.06 -9.47 -13.11
C GLY A 223 25.51 -10.27 -14.30
N GLN A 224 24.31 -10.85 -14.18
CA GLN A 224 23.65 -11.63 -15.23
C GLN A 224 22.25 -11.08 -15.57
N SER A 225 21.51 -10.65 -14.55
CA SER A 225 20.11 -10.26 -14.65
C SER A 225 19.76 -9.15 -13.66
N ILE A 226 18.58 -8.54 -13.87
CA ILE A 226 18.02 -7.61 -12.91
C ILE A 226 17.24 -8.40 -11.87
N VAL A 227 17.65 -8.30 -10.61
CA VAL A 227 17.00 -8.91 -9.46
C VAL A 227 16.16 -7.86 -8.73
N GLY A 228 14.93 -8.25 -8.37
CA GLY A 228 14.01 -7.42 -7.58
C GLY A 228 12.61 -7.26 -8.21
N PRO A 229 11.76 -6.39 -7.65
CA PRO A 229 12.07 -5.45 -6.56
C PRO A 229 12.36 -6.17 -5.24
N ILE A 230 13.37 -5.66 -4.53
CA ILE A 230 13.69 -6.01 -3.14
C ILE A 230 13.27 -4.83 -2.26
N VAL A 231 12.67 -5.13 -1.12
CA VAL A 231 12.30 -4.14 -0.11
C VAL A 231 13.45 -4.03 0.89
N ALA A 232 14.12 -2.87 0.92
CA ALA A 232 14.97 -2.52 2.06
C ALA A 232 14.08 -2.13 3.24
N ARG A 233 14.36 -2.66 4.42
CA ARG A 233 13.55 -2.48 5.62
C ARG A 233 14.42 -1.96 6.76
N ASP A 234 13.95 -0.92 7.44
CA ASP A 234 14.68 -0.26 8.54
C ASP A 234 16.13 0.09 8.16
N GLY A 235 16.32 0.54 6.92
CA GLY A 235 17.62 0.87 6.34
C GLY A 235 18.44 -0.31 5.83
N ILE A 236 18.01 -1.56 6.01
CA ILE A 236 18.81 -2.72 5.61
C ILE A 236 18.25 -3.38 4.34
N GLY A 237 19.11 -3.62 3.36
CA GLY A 237 18.82 -4.47 2.21
C GLY A 237 19.96 -5.46 1.93
N GLU A 238 19.70 -6.44 1.09
CA GLU A 238 20.71 -7.41 0.65
C GLU A 238 20.68 -7.56 -0.87
N ALA A 239 21.86 -7.60 -1.48
CA ALA A 239 22.05 -7.99 -2.88
C ALA A 239 22.95 -9.24 -2.95
N SER A 240 22.44 -10.32 -3.53
CA SER A 240 23.19 -11.55 -3.77
C SER A 240 23.76 -11.52 -5.19
N MET A 241 25.08 -11.54 -5.31
CA MET A 241 25.80 -11.45 -6.58
C MET A 241 26.23 -12.84 -7.07
N ALA A 242 26.10 -13.08 -8.37
CA ALA A 242 26.72 -14.25 -9.00
C ALA A 242 28.25 -14.11 -9.01
N SER A 243 28.73 -12.90 -9.32
CA SER A 243 30.11 -12.47 -9.24
C SER A 243 30.18 -10.95 -9.01
N ILE A 244 31.26 -10.47 -8.40
CA ILE A 244 31.48 -9.03 -8.25
C ILE A 244 31.72 -8.44 -9.65
N PRO A 245 30.98 -7.39 -10.07
CA PRO A 245 31.17 -6.73 -11.35
C PRO A 245 32.61 -6.25 -11.55
N ALA A 246 33.09 -6.32 -12.79
CA ALA A 246 34.47 -5.96 -13.12
C ALA A 246 34.82 -4.50 -12.78
N ASP A 247 33.85 -3.60 -12.85
CA ASP A 247 33.99 -2.18 -12.46
C ASP A 247 33.96 -1.97 -10.94
N GLY A 248 33.73 -3.03 -10.16
CA GLY A 248 33.64 -3.01 -8.69
C GLY A 248 32.43 -2.24 -8.18
N LYS A 249 31.39 -2.03 -9.00
CA LYS A 249 30.20 -1.26 -8.64
C LYS A 249 28.94 -2.12 -8.67
N LEU A 250 28.09 -1.94 -7.67
CA LEU A 250 26.73 -2.46 -7.67
C LEU A 250 25.81 -1.38 -8.22
N HIS A 251 25.11 -1.70 -9.31
CA HIS A 251 24.13 -0.80 -9.93
C HIS A 251 22.76 -1.08 -9.33
N LEU A 252 22.20 -0.07 -8.68
CA LEU A 252 20.86 -0.09 -8.09
C LEU A 252 19.92 0.77 -8.93
N THR A 253 18.65 0.39 -9.00
CA THR A 253 17.56 1.19 -9.56
C THR A 253 16.43 1.26 -8.57
N TYR A 254 16.06 2.46 -8.12
CA TYR A 254 14.90 2.65 -7.25
C TYR A 254 13.61 2.57 -8.08
N GLU A 255 12.63 1.82 -7.59
CA GLU A 255 11.35 1.65 -8.27
C GLU A 255 10.52 2.93 -8.08
N LEU A 256 10.09 3.54 -9.19
CA LEU A 256 9.22 4.73 -9.20
C LEU A 256 7.82 4.42 -9.73
N ARG A 257 7.73 3.49 -10.68
CA ARG A 257 6.54 3.37 -11.52
C ARG A 257 5.49 2.52 -10.87
N PHE A 258 5.88 1.41 -10.24
CA PHE A 258 4.96 0.47 -9.60
C PHE A 258 3.78 0.11 -10.52
N ARG A 259 4.03 -0.02 -11.83
CA ARG A 259 2.97 -0.13 -12.85
C ARG A 259 2.03 -1.32 -12.58
N ASN A 260 2.60 -2.40 -12.04
CA ASN A 260 1.85 -3.62 -11.69
C ASN A 260 0.97 -3.46 -10.44
N GLU A 261 1.12 -2.36 -9.69
CA GLU A 261 0.32 -2.01 -8.52
C GLU A 261 -0.79 -1.00 -8.83
N VAL A 262 -0.83 -0.46 -10.05
CA VAL A 262 -1.93 0.44 -10.47
C VAL A 262 -3.25 -0.31 -10.35
N ASP A 263 -4.15 0.21 -9.53
CA ASP A 263 -5.50 -0.34 -9.42
C ASP A 263 -6.21 -0.20 -10.78
N PRO A 264 -6.62 -1.30 -11.42
CA PRO A 264 -7.35 -1.22 -12.68
C PRO A 264 -8.73 -0.55 -12.57
N THR A 265 -9.24 -0.19 -11.37
CA THR A 265 -10.51 0.58 -11.21
C THR A 265 -10.28 2.07 -11.31
N ASP A 266 -9.06 2.47 -10.96
CA ASP A 266 -8.59 3.82 -11.09
C ASP A 266 -8.32 4.08 -12.57
N SER A 267 -9.41 4.31 -13.31
CA SER A 267 -9.37 4.57 -14.75
C SER A 267 -8.54 5.80 -15.09
N ASP A 268 -8.35 6.72 -14.12
CA ASP A 268 -7.55 7.91 -14.31
C ASP A 268 -6.06 7.56 -14.32
N ILE A 269 -5.56 6.85 -13.30
CA ILE A 269 -4.16 6.42 -13.28
C ILE A 269 -3.88 5.37 -14.35
N ALA A 270 -4.71 4.34 -14.48
CA ALA A 270 -4.55 3.33 -15.52
C ALA A 270 -4.57 3.95 -16.93
N GLY A 271 -5.48 4.89 -17.15
CA GLY A 271 -5.57 5.67 -18.39
C GLY A 271 -4.31 6.49 -18.67
N ALA A 272 -3.83 7.22 -17.66
CA ALA A 272 -2.62 8.04 -17.75
C ALA A 272 -1.37 7.19 -18.06
N PHE A 273 -1.23 6.01 -17.45
CA PHE A 273 -0.14 5.08 -17.77
C PHE A 273 -0.24 4.49 -19.18
N ASN A 274 -1.46 4.24 -19.66
CA ASN A 274 -1.69 3.71 -21.02
C ASN A 274 -1.48 4.76 -22.12
N ALA A 275 -1.61 6.04 -21.80
CA ALA A 275 -1.31 7.14 -22.71
C ALA A 275 0.18 7.25 -23.10
N GLY A 276 1.08 6.54 -22.40
CA GLY A 276 2.47 6.34 -22.82
C GLY A 276 3.44 7.51 -22.58
N ILE A 277 2.97 8.69 -22.17
CA ILE A 277 3.84 9.81 -21.74
C ILE A 277 4.29 9.58 -20.30
N LEU A 278 5.30 8.72 -20.15
CA LEU A 278 5.91 8.46 -18.85
C LEU A 278 7.05 9.45 -18.60
N PRO A 279 7.09 10.12 -17.42
CA PRO A 279 8.22 10.94 -17.03
C PRO A 279 9.55 10.17 -17.10
N ASN A 280 10.53 10.73 -17.82
CA ASN A 280 11.88 10.18 -17.82
C ASN A 280 12.66 10.73 -16.62
N ILE A 281 12.75 9.94 -15.56
CA ILE A 281 13.49 10.27 -14.34
C ILE A 281 14.50 9.15 -14.10
N ASN A 282 15.79 9.50 -14.08
CA ASN A 282 16.84 8.56 -13.73
C ASN A 282 16.79 8.26 -12.24
N SER A 283 16.46 7.02 -11.87
CA SER A 283 16.46 6.51 -10.50
C SER A 283 17.57 5.49 -10.24
N SER A 284 18.55 5.40 -11.13
CA SER A 284 19.68 4.49 -11.01
C SER A 284 20.89 5.14 -10.34
N VAL A 285 21.55 4.39 -9.47
CA VAL A 285 22.78 4.78 -8.77
C VAL A 285 23.78 3.63 -8.81
N ALA A 286 25.07 3.96 -8.88
CA ALA A 286 26.14 2.98 -8.78
C ALA A 286 26.88 3.15 -7.45
N ILE A 287 26.92 2.12 -6.63
CA ILE A 287 27.63 2.12 -5.35
C ILE A 287 28.90 1.29 -5.45
N ALA A 288 29.99 1.75 -4.83
CA ALA A 288 31.24 1.00 -4.82
C ALA A 288 31.15 -0.19 -3.86
N ILE A 289 31.53 -1.38 -4.32
CA ILE A 289 31.53 -2.62 -3.51
C ILE A 289 32.80 -2.68 -2.64
N LYS A 290 33.91 -2.16 -3.14
CA LYS A 290 35.17 -2.09 -2.38
C LYS A 290 35.22 -0.83 -1.54
N ASN A 291 35.35 -1.03 -0.23
CA ASN A 291 35.48 0.02 0.77
C ASN A 291 36.87 0.67 0.64
N ASN A 292 37.07 1.58 -0.31
CA ASN A 292 38.10 2.61 -0.14
C ASN A 292 37.59 3.55 0.95
N SER A 293 37.80 3.13 2.19
CA SER A 293 37.69 3.98 3.38
C SER A 293 38.39 5.30 3.08
N LYS A 294 37.61 6.40 3.10
CA LYS A 294 37.96 7.81 2.78
C LYS A 294 37.48 8.41 1.45
N LYS A 295 36.50 7.83 0.75
CA LYS A 295 35.63 8.66 -0.12
C LYS A 295 34.17 8.42 0.21
N LYS A 296 33.52 9.42 0.83
CA LYS A 296 32.05 9.58 0.70
C LYS A 296 31.72 9.31 -0.77
N ALA A 297 30.81 8.38 -1.03
CA ALA A 297 30.21 8.30 -2.35
C ALA A 297 29.81 9.73 -2.73
N ALA A 298 30.37 10.24 -3.82
CA ALA A 298 30.03 11.58 -4.26
C ALA A 298 28.52 11.58 -4.44
N ALA A 299 27.82 12.44 -3.70
CA ALA A 299 26.48 12.84 -4.07
C ALA A 299 26.53 13.14 -5.58
N PRO A 300 25.55 12.72 -6.38
CA PRO A 300 25.44 13.21 -7.74
C PRO A 300 25.58 14.73 -7.64
N MET A 301 26.66 15.27 -8.20
CA MET A 301 26.88 16.70 -8.21
C MET A 301 25.90 17.25 -9.22
N LEU A 302 24.63 17.40 -8.81
CA LEU A 302 23.67 18.25 -9.47
C LEU A 302 24.08 19.68 -9.10
N ALA A 303 25.14 20.15 -9.76
CA ALA A 303 25.41 21.56 -9.85
C ALA A 303 24.13 22.23 -10.40
N SER A 304 23.59 23.17 -9.62
CA SER A 304 22.55 24.13 -10.03
C SER A 304 21.13 23.60 -10.29
N ALA A 305 20.79 22.36 -9.95
CA ALA A 305 19.38 21.94 -9.98
C ALA A 305 18.63 22.52 -8.77
N GLU A 306 17.43 23.04 -8.99
CA GLU A 306 16.53 23.38 -7.90
C GLU A 306 16.25 22.12 -7.06
N ILE A 307 16.45 22.19 -5.75
CA ILE A 307 16.21 21.07 -4.82
C ILE A 307 15.16 21.55 -3.82
N LEU A 308 14.06 20.80 -3.72
CA LEU A 308 13.06 21.02 -2.67
C LEU A 308 13.52 20.32 -1.39
N ALA A 309 13.37 21.00 -0.27
CA ALA A 309 13.70 20.44 1.03
C ALA A 309 12.92 19.14 1.32
N ALA A 310 13.52 18.28 2.13
CA ALA A 310 12.87 17.09 2.67
C ALA A 310 11.59 17.52 3.41
N GLN A 311 10.56 16.67 3.38
CA GLN A 311 9.44 16.83 4.29
C GLN A 311 9.94 16.67 5.74
N PRO A 312 9.40 17.46 6.69
CA PRO A 312 9.81 17.37 8.08
C PRO A 312 9.53 15.97 8.60
N THR A 313 10.53 15.36 9.24
CA THR A 313 10.43 13.98 9.72
C THR A 313 9.48 13.91 10.90
N ASN A 314 8.46 13.05 10.82
CA ASN A 314 7.56 12.77 11.93
C ASN A 314 8.18 11.68 12.82
N ASP A 315 9.29 12.04 13.46
CA ASP A 315 10.00 11.18 14.40
C ASP A 315 9.24 11.15 15.71
N LYS A 316 8.51 10.07 15.94
CA LYS A 316 8.02 9.77 17.28
C LYS A 316 9.20 9.31 18.14
N ARG A 317 9.37 9.90 19.33
CA ARG A 317 10.52 9.60 20.21
C ARG A 317 10.48 8.13 20.63
N SER A 318 11.61 7.42 20.60
CA SER A 318 11.69 6.13 21.28
C SER A 318 11.48 6.34 22.78
N ILE A 319 10.50 5.66 23.37
CA ILE A 319 10.29 5.70 24.83
C ILE A 319 11.48 5.01 25.49
N ALA A 320 11.99 5.57 26.59
CA ALA A 320 13.07 4.96 27.36
C ALA A 320 12.58 3.61 27.93
N MET A 321 13.41 2.59 27.79
CA MET A 321 13.06 1.21 28.14
C MET A 321 13.92 0.76 29.30
N GLN A 322 13.37 -0.07 30.18
CA GLN A 322 14.15 -0.68 31.23
C GLN A 322 15.06 -1.76 30.61
N ASN A 323 16.37 -1.52 30.62
CA ASN A 323 17.34 -2.52 30.20
C ASN A 323 17.40 -3.66 31.21
N ALA A 324 17.69 -4.87 30.73
CA ALA A 324 17.99 -6.01 31.60
C ALA A 324 19.44 -5.94 32.09
N ASP A 325 19.65 -6.32 33.34
CA ASP A 325 20.99 -6.49 33.92
C ASP A 325 21.53 -7.90 33.66
N ASN A 326 22.87 -8.06 33.74
CA ASN A 326 23.58 -9.35 33.64
C ASN A 326 23.15 -10.16 32.40
N THR A 327 23.42 -9.65 31.20
CA THR A 327 22.88 -10.19 29.94
C THR A 327 23.78 -11.22 29.23
N ASP A 328 24.90 -11.62 29.84
CA ASP A 328 25.91 -12.47 29.18
C ASP A 328 25.36 -13.83 28.76
N ASP A 329 24.54 -14.46 29.61
CA ASP A 329 23.90 -15.75 29.31
C ASP A 329 22.81 -15.62 28.23
N LEU A 330 22.08 -14.50 28.21
CA LEU A 330 21.11 -14.19 27.16
C LEU A 330 21.81 -13.96 25.82
N GLN A 331 22.94 -13.24 25.83
CA GLN A 331 23.77 -13.04 24.65
C GLN A 331 24.31 -14.37 24.14
N GLN A 332 24.78 -15.25 25.03
CA GLN A 332 25.22 -16.61 24.66
C GLN A 332 24.08 -17.42 24.03
N ALA A 333 22.87 -17.33 24.56
CA ALA A 333 21.70 -17.99 23.98
C ALA A 333 21.39 -17.49 22.56
N VAL A 334 21.43 -16.17 22.33
CA VAL A 334 21.22 -15.60 20.99
C VAL A 334 22.33 -16.03 20.02
N LEU A 335 23.60 -16.00 20.44
CA LEU A 335 24.73 -16.47 19.62
C LEU A 335 24.59 -17.97 19.26
N ALA A 336 24.08 -18.78 20.18
CA ALA A 336 23.81 -20.19 19.89
C ALA A 336 22.69 -20.37 18.84
N VAL A 337 21.66 -19.52 18.89
CA VAL A 337 20.61 -19.48 17.84
C VAL A 337 21.20 -19.05 16.50
N GLU A 338 22.05 -18.03 16.47
CA GLU A 338 22.72 -17.56 15.25
C GLU A 338 23.63 -18.64 14.63
N ALA A 339 24.37 -19.37 15.47
CA ALA A 339 25.15 -20.53 15.06
C ALA A 339 24.26 -21.66 14.51
N ALA A 340 23.12 -21.91 15.13
CA ALA A 340 22.14 -22.90 14.66
C ALA A 340 21.51 -22.53 13.32
N ILE A 341 21.22 -21.24 13.08
CA ILE A 341 20.74 -20.73 11.79
C ILE A 341 21.84 -20.91 10.73
N SER A 342 23.06 -20.46 11.02
CA SER A 342 24.20 -20.50 10.09
C SER A 342 24.55 -21.92 9.66
N SER A 343 24.51 -22.87 10.61
CA SER A 343 24.78 -24.29 10.36
C SER A 343 23.57 -25.07 9.86
N ASN A 344 22.40 -24.43 9.72
CA ASN A 344 21.12 -25.07 9.41
C ASN A 344 20.82 -26.28 10.32
N ASN A 345 21.17 -26.16 11.61
CA ASN A 345 21.02 -27.21 12.61
C ASN A 345 20.32 -26.67 13.87
N PRO A 346 18.97 -26.54 13.85
CA PRO A 346 18.23 -25.96 14.97
C PRO A 346 18.49 -26.70 16.30
N LYS A 347 18.70 -28.02 16.25
CA LYS A 347 18.94 -28.86 17.45
C LYS A 347 20.12 -28.41 18.29
N SER A 348 21.13 -27.79 17.67
CA SER A 348 22.30 -27.28 18.39
C SER A 348 21.97 -26.21 19.42
N ALA A 349 20.87 -25.47 19.26
CA ALA A 349 20.43 -24.44 20.20
C ALA A 349 19.41 -24.94 21.23
N PHE A 350 18.99 -26.22 21.20
CA PHE A 350 17.88 -26.75 22.00
C PHE A 350 17.94 -26.39 23.50
N ASN A 351 19.13 -26.46 24.11
CA ASN A 351 19.31 -26.24 25.55
C ASN A 351 18.97 -24.82 26.01
N TYR A 352 18.98 -23.84 25.09
CA TYR A 352 18.71 -22.43 25.37
C TYR A 352 17.22 -22.08 25.29
N PHE A 353 16.36 -23.03 24.90
CA PHE A 353 14.94 -22.84 24.75
C PHE A 353 14.12 -23.61 25.78
N THR A 354 12.91 -23.13 26.05
CA THR A 354 11.84 -24.00 26.56
C THR A 354 11.38 -24.96 25.45
N PRO A 355 10.70 -26.08 25.78
CA PRO A 355 10.18 -27.00 24.76
C PRO A 355 9.30 -26.33 23.70
N GLU A 356 8.43 -25.41 24.14
CA GLU A 356 7.52 -24.64 23.29
C GLU A 356 8.29 -23.65 22.42
N GLY A 357 9.24 -22.90 23.01
CA GLY A 357 10.07 -21.95 22.28
C GLY A 357 10.93 -22.62 21.21
N TYR A 358 11.51 -23.78 21.54
CA TYR A 358 12.28 -24.57 20.59
C TYR A 358 11.41 -25.06 19.43
N THR A 359 10.17 -25.48 19.71
CA THR A 359 9.24 -25.93 18.67
C THR A 359 8.96 -24.81 17.66
N LEU A 360 8.83 -23.56 18.11
CA LEU A 360 8.68 -22.41 17.23
C LEU A 360 9.94 -22.17 16.38
N PHE A 361 11.11 -22.17 17.01
CA PHE A 361 12.37 -21.99 16.29
C PHE A 361 12.64 -23.11 15.27
N ALA A 362 12.39 -24.36 15.63
CA ALA A 362 12.51 -25.49 14.73
C ALA A 362 11.51 -25.40 13.56
N ASN A 363 10.27 -24.97 13.80
CA ASN A 363 9.29 -24.72 12.75
C ASN A 363 9.71 -23.57 11.83
N LEU A 364 10.27 -22.48 12.37
CA LEU A 364 10.86 -21.39 11.59
C LEU A 364 11.90 -21.92 10.61
N MET A 365 12.86 -22.72 11.09
CA MET A 365 13.93 -23.29 10.27
C MET A 365 13.43 -24.32 9.24
N ALA A 366 12.41 -25.12 9.60
CA ALA A 366 11.96 -26.23 8.77
C ALA A 366 10.85 -25.88 7.76
N LYS A 367 9.98 -24.91 8.08
CA LYS A 367 8.73 -24.66 7.34
C LYS A 367 8.65 -23.31 6.63
N ASN A 368 9.65 -22.44 6.79
CA ASN A 368 9.55 -21.04 6.37
C ASN A 368 10.63 -20.60 5.38
N GLY A 369 10.89 -21.43 4.38
CA GLY A 369 11.97 -21.22 3.40
C GLY A 369 13.36 -21.51 3.99
N LYS A 370 14.40 -21.30 3.20
CA LYS A 370 15.79 -21.34 3.67
C LYS A 370 16.06 -20.08 4.48
N VAL A 371 16.30 -20.25 5.78
CA VAL A 371 16.62 -19.17 6.71
C VAL A 371 18.13 -19.00 6.81
N THR A 372 18.63 -17.78 6.61
CA THR A 372 20.06 -17.43 6.75
C THR A 372 20.22 -16.15 7.55
N LEU A 373 21.36 -15.96 8.22
CA LEU A 373 21.70 -14.67 8.84
C LEU A 373 22.00 -13.62 7.78
N VAL A 374 21.74 -12.35 8.14
CA VAL A 374 22.05 -11.18 7.33
C VAL A 374 23.13 -10.38 8.06
N GLY A 375 24.35 -10.45 7.54
CA GLY A 375 25.54 -9.87 8.19
C GLY A 375 26.15 -10.81 9.25
N LYS A 376 27.47 -10.68 9.45
CA LYS A 376 28.26 -11.52 10.37
C LYS A 376 28.23 -11.03 11.82
N ALA A 377 28.16 -9.73 12.03
CA ALA A 377 28.15 -9.13 13.37
C ALA A 377 26.78 -8.53 13.67
N GLN A 378 26.06 -9.14 14.61
CA GLN A 378 24.75 -8.68 15.06
C GLN A 378 24.85 -8.19 16.50
N SER A 379 24.19 -7.07 16.80
CA SER A 379 24.15 -6.48 18.13
C SER A 379 22.75 -6.62 18.71
N HIS A 380 22.67 -7.05 19.96
CA HIS A 380 21.39 -7.26 20.64
C HIS A 380 21.27 -6.37 21.86
N ASN A 381 20.08 -5.82 22.07
CA ASN A 381 19.70 -5.18 23.31
C ASN A 381 18.68 -6.05 24.05
N PHE A 382 18.79 -6.06 25.38
CA PHE A 382 17.89 -6.81 26.26
C PHE A 382 17.14 -5.85 27.17
N ILE A 383 15.82 -5.99 27.17
CA ILE A 383 14.89 -5.07 27.81
C ILE A 383 13.90 -5.88 28.65
N ILE A 384 13.38 -5.31 29.73
CA ILE A 384 12.37 -5.94 30.58
C ILE A 384 11.01 -5.35 30.22
N ALA A 385 10.08 -6.20 29.79
CA ALA A 385 8.74 -5.78 29.40
C ALA A 385 7.76 -6.96 29.36
N ASP A 386 6.50 -6.70 29.73
CA ASP A 386 5.38 -7.65 29.58
C ASP A 386 5.65 -9.03 30.21
N GLY A 387 6.35 -9.07 31.35
CA GLY A 387 6.71 -10.31 32.04
C GLY A 387 7.87 -11.10 31.39
N TYR A 388 8.55 -10.52 30.40
CA TYR A 388 9.68 -11.13 29.69
C TYR A 388 10.96 -10.31 29.82
N ILE A 389 12.10 -10.98 29.60
CA ILE A 389 13.29 -10.29 29.10
C ILE A 389 13.28 -10.44 27.58
N ILE A 390 13.19 -9.34 26.84
CA ILE A 390 13.08 -9.35 25.38
C ILE A 390 14.45 -9.01 24.78
N GLY A 391 14.97 -9.88 23.93
CA GLY A 391 16.18 -9.65 23.13
C GLY A 391 15.82 -9.22 21.70
N ARG A 392 16.29 -8.04 21.27
CA ARG A 392 16.05 -7.50 19.91
C ARG A 392 17.40 -7.07 19.29
N ALA A 393 17.67 -7.21 18.00
CA ALA A 393 17.03 -8.14 17.07
C ALA A 393 18.10 -8.84 16.21
N THR A 394 17.82 -10.06 15.78
CA THR A 394 18.68 -10.79 14.82
C THR A 394 18.13 -10.64 13.40
N ASN A 395 18.90 -10.04 12.49
CA ASN A 395 18.56 -9.92 11.08
C ASN A 395 18.73 -11.27 10.35
N ILE A 396 17.69 -11.68 9.66
CA ILE A 396 17.65 -12.91 8.86
C ILE A 396 17.05 -12.67 7.48
N LYS A 397 17.38 -13.55 6.55
CA LYS A 397 16.74 -13.67 5.24
C LYS A 397 16.00 -15.01 5.18
N ARG A 398 14.77 -14.98 4.69
CA ARG A 398 14.00 -16.19 4.35
C ARG A 398 13.85 -16.29 2.85
N GLN A 399 14.43 -17.33 2.23
CA GLN A 399 14.40 -17.54 0.78
C GLN A 399 13.56 -18.77 0.40
N PHE A 400 12.67 -18.60 -0.58
CA PHE A 400 11.72 -19.60 -1.06
C PHE A 400 12.14 -20.17 -2.42
N ARG A 401 11.53 -21.29 -2.83
CA ARG A 401 11.92 -22.07 -4.02
C ARG A 401 11.79 -21.28 -5.32
N ASN A 402 10.82 -20.36 -5.39
CA ASN A 402 10.61 -19.48 -6.53
C ASN A 402 11.58 -18.28 -6.58
N GLY A 403 12.59 -18.24 -5.71
CA GLY A 403 13.54 -17.14 -5.60
C GLY A 403 13.05 -15.95 -4.77
N LYS A 404 11.78 -15.95 -4.32
CA LYS A 404 11.26 -14.91 -3.43
C LYS A 404 12.04 -14.93 -2.12
N ALA A 405 12.41 -13.75 -1.62
CA ALA A 405 13.06 -13.60 -0.34
C ALA A 405 12.43 -12.47 0.48
N PHE A 406 12.49 -12.61 1.80
CA PHE A 406 12.05 -11.59 2.76
C PHE A 406 13.16 -11.34 3.77
N MET A 407 13.38 -10.06 4.08
CA MET A 407 14.28 -9.59 5.13
C MET A 407 13.48 -9.40 6.41
N GLU A 408 13.87 -10.09 7.48
CA GLU A 408 13.18 -10.06 8.76
C GLU A 408 14.16 -9.82 9.90
N LYS A 409 13.58 -9.40 11.03
CA LYS A 409 14.26 -9.31 12.31
C LYS A 409 13.62 -10.29 13.28
N LEU A 410 14.41 -11.05 14.03
CA LEU A 410 13.94 -11.94 15.08
C LEU A 410 13.98 -11.21 16.43
N VAL A 411 12.93 -11.45 17.21
CA VAL A 411 12.79 -11.05 18.61
C VAL A 411 12.75 -12.30 19.45
N TYR A 412 13.49 -12.30 20.55
CA TYR A 412 13.56 -13.38 21.51
C TYR A 412 12.84 -12.97 22.80
N ARG A 413 11.91 -13.79 23.29
CA ARG A 413 11.32 -13.56 24.63
C ARG A 413 11.84 -14.63 25.57
N PHE A 414 12.60 -14.20 26.57
CA PHE A 414 13.16 -15.05 27.60
C PHE A 414 12.26 -15.07 28.82
N ASN A 415 12.09 -16.25 29.40
CA ASN A 415 11.50 -16.40 30.72
C ASN A 415 12.45 -15.75 31.75
N PRO A 416 11.99 -14.80 32.58
CA PRO A 416 12.87 -14.13 33.55
C PRO A 416 13.50 -15.05 34.58
N GLU A 417 12.85 -16.17 34.94
CA GLU A 417 13.30 -17.10 35.98
C GLU A 417 14.28 -18.14 35.42
N SER A 418 13.88 -18.87 34.39
CA SER A 418 14.71 -19.93 33.78
C SER A 418 15.77 -19.39 32.83
N ARG A 419 15.63 -18.12 32.40
CA ARG A 419 16.48 -17.44 31.41
C ARG A 419 16.61 -18.17 30.08
N LYS A 420 15.63 -19.03 29.77
CA LYS A 420 15.48 -19.71 28.49
C LYS A 420 14.54 -18.97 27.57
N ILE A 421 14.76 -19.12 26.27
CA ILE A 421 13.91 -18.54 25.22
C ILE A 421 12.56 -19.28 25.20
N GLU A 422 11.48 -18.57 25.51
CA GLU A 422 10.10 -19.09 25.44
C GLU A 422 9.47 -18.94 24.06
N SER A 423 9.87 -17.92 23.31
CA SER A 423 9.35 -17.70 21.96
C SER A 423 10.31 -16.90 21.09
N VAL A 424 10.16 -17.13 19.78
CA VAL A 424 10.83 -16.37 18.72
C VAL A 424 9.75 -15.84 17.79
N ALA A 425 9.79 -14.55 17.52
CA ALA A 425 8.86 -13.86 16.65
C ALA A 425 9.59 -12.99 15.63
N PHE A 426 8.93 -12.70 14.49
CA PHE A 426 9.36 -11.62 13.63
C PHE A 426 9.04 -10.29 14.30
N ALA A 427 10.03 -9.40 14.38
CA ALA A 427 9.82 -8.03 14.83
C ALA A 427 8.87 -7.29 13.89
N LEU A 428 8.14 -6.30 14.40
CA LEU A 428 7.49 -5.32 13.53
C LEU A 428 8.55 -4.42 12.85
N THR A 429 8.13 -3.62 11.88
CA THR A 429 9.00 -2.55 11.35
C THR A 429 9.32 -1.57 12.48
N GLN A 430 10.49 -0.90 12.44
CA GLN A 430 10.83 0.08 13.48
C GLN A 430 9.78 1.19 13.55
N ARG A 431 9.21 1.57 12.40
CA ARG A 431 8.08 2.49 12.33
C ARG A 431 6.86 1.96 13.10
N ALA A 432 6.41 0.74 12.82
CA ALA A 432 5.24 0.20 13.50
C ALA A 432 5.48 0.03 15.02
N GLU A 433 6.68 -0.40 15.41
CA GLU A 433 7.10 -0.43 16.82
C GLU A 433 7.00 0.96 17.46
N ASN A 434 7.64 1.97 16.85
CA ASN A 434 7.61 3.34 17.35
C ASN A 434 6.18 3.89 17.43
N ASP A 435 5.33 3.61 16.43
CA ASP A 435 3.96 4.09 16.39
C ASP A 435 3.10 3.49 17.54
N ILE A 436 3.28 2.19 17.86
CA ILE A 436 2.64 1.52 19.00
C ILE A 436 3.18 2.06 20.33
N MET A 437 4.50 2.16 20.46
CA MET A 437 5.14 2.62 21.69
C MET A 437 4.76 4.06 22.01
N ASN A 438 4.62 4.92 21.00
CA ASN A 438 4.21 6.31 21.16
C ASN A 438 2.70 6.53 21.23
N ALA A 439 1.88 5.50 21.41
CA ALA A 439 0.45 5.61 21.72
C ALA A 439 0.16 6.23 23.10
N ALA A 440 1.10 7.01 23.63
CA ALA A 440 1.30 7.28 25.05
C ALA A 440 0.18 8.10 25.71
N ALA A 441 -0.63 8.81 24.93
CA ALA A 441 -1.77 9.56 25.44
C ALA A 441 -3.01 8.67 25.72
N SER A 442 -3.09 7.48 25.10
CA SER A 442 -4.25 6.61 25.24
C SER A 442 -3.96 5.32 26.00
N TRP A 443 -2.76 4.73 25.96
CA TRP A 443 -2.53 3.38 26.50
C TRP A 443 -1.57 3.32 27.69
N PRO A 444 -1.85 2.50 28.73
CA PRO A 444 -0.86 2.11 29.74
C PRO A 444 0.35 1.42 29.09
N GLU A 445 1.54 1.55 29.71
CA GLU A 445 2.78 0.98 29.16
C GLU A 445 2.73 -0.54 28.96
N VAL A 446 2.21 -1.27 29.95
CA VAL A 446 2.01 -2.73 29.88
C VAL A 446 1.18 -3.11 28.65
N SER A 447 0.14 -2.32 28.34
CA SER A 447 -0.71 -2.54 27.17
C SER A 447 0.04 -2.31 25.86
N ARG A 448 1.02 -1.40 25.79
CA ARG A 448 1.80 -1.17 24.54
C ARG A 448 2.67 -2.37 24.20
N TRP A 449 3.35 -2.93 25.20
CA TRP A 449 4.17 -4.13 25.03
C TRP A 449 3.35 -5.37 24.72
N ALA A 450 2.24 -5.58 25.43
CA ALA A 450 1.33 -6.69 25.13
C ALA A 450 0.83 -6.63 23.67
N ILE A 451 0.53 -5.43 23.16
CA ILE A 451 0.06 -5.23 21.78
C ILE A 451 1.19 -5.41 20.77
N LEU A 452 2.38 -4.85 21.04
CA LEU A 452 3.55 -5.07 20.21
C LEU A 452 3.86 -6.57 20.08
N ASN A 453 3.97 -7.27 21.20
CA ASN A 453 4.21 -8.72 21.25
C ASN A 453 3.12 -9.48 20.49
N PHE A 454 1.86 -9.13 20.70
CA PHE A 454 0.74 -9.73 20.01
C PHE A 454 0.81 -9.57 18.48
N MET A 455 1.13 -8.38 18.00
CA MET A 455 1.24 -8.09 16.57
C MET A 455 2.43 -8.83 15.92
N GLU A 456 3.55 -8.94 16.64
CA GLU A 456 4.70 -9.77 16.23
C GLU A 456 4.34 -11.24 16.13
N ASP A 457 3.61 -11.76 17.12
CA ASP A 457 3.15 -13.15 17.12
C ASP A 457 2.12 -13.39 16.03
N TYR A 458 1.26 -12.42 15.74
CA TYR A 458 0.27 -12.49 14.67
C TYR A 458 0.94 -12.66 13.30
N GLN A 459 1.90 -11.80 12.93
CA GLN A 459 2.62 -11.95 11.65
C GLN A 459 3.46 -13.23 11.60
N THR A 460 4.05 -13.62 12.74
CA THR A 460 4.82 -14.85 12.86
C THR A 460 3.93 -16.07 12.66
N ALA A 461 2.72 -16.07 13.21
CA ALA A 461 1.77 -17.16 13.06
C ALA A 461 1.31 -17.33 11.61
N PHE A 462 1.14 -16.24 10.85
CA PHE A 462 0.87 -16.35 9.41
C PHE A 462 2.04 -16.95 8.64
N ALA A 463 3.25 -16.47 8.89
CA ALA A 463 4.45 -16.96 8.23
C ALA A 463 4.81 -18.41 8.58
N LEU A 464 4.57 -18.83 9.84
CA LEU A 464 4.74 -20.21 10.29
C LEU A 464 3.48 -21.07 10.11
N LYS A 465 2.41 -20.49 9.57
CA LYS A 465 1.13 -21.16 9.26
C LYS A 465 0.46 -21.81 10.48
N ARG A 466 0.55 -21.15 11.64
CA ARG A 466 0.05 -21.62 12.93
C ARG A 466 -1.45 -21.38 13.09
N THR A 467 -2.26 -22.20 12.43
CA THR A 467 -3.72 -22.15 12.57
C THR A 467 -4.20 -22.45 13.99
N ASP A 468 -3.44 -23.22 14.77
CA ASP A 468 -3.64 -23.45 16.19
C ASP A 468 -3.64 -22.14 16.99
N TYR A 469 -2.59 -21.33 16.80
CA TYR A 469 -2.44 -20.06 17.49
C TYR A 469 -3.49 -19.06 17.01
N ILE A 470 -3.67 -18.90 15.69
CA ILE A 470 -4.66 -17.97 15.14
C ILE A 470 -6.06 -18.33 15.65
N ASN A 471 -6.41 -19.62 15.75
CA ASN A 471 -7.69 -20.04 16.32
C ASN A 471 -7.84 -19.66 17.81
N SER A 472 -6.76 -19.72 18.60
CA SER A 472 -6.80 -19.39 20.04
C SER A 472 -6.97 -17.90 20.36
N ILE A 473 -6.62 -17.01 19.42
CA ILE A 473 -6.64 -15.55 19.63
C ILE A 473 -7.88 -14.87 19.06
N PHE A 474 -8.89 -15.62 18.60
CA PHE A 474 -10.17 -15.06 18.17
C PHE A 474 -11.26 -15.46 19.16
N SER A 475 -12.13 -14.52 19.50
CA SER A 475 -13.37 -14.81 20.22
C SER A 475 -14.26 -15.73 19.39
N ASP A 476 -15.03 -16.60 20.04
CA ASP A 476 -15.95 -17.51 19.34
C ASP A 476 -17.06 -16.75 18.59
N ASP A 477 -17.39 -15.55 19.07
CA ASP A 477 -18.33 -14.60 18.48
C ASP A 477 -17.64 -13.43 17.75
N ALA A 478 -16.37 -13.60 17.35
CA ALA A 478 -15.62 -12.56 16.67
C ALA A 478 -16.29 -12.14 15.35
N LEU A 479 -16.35 -10.83 15.13
CA LEU A 479 -16.81 -10.24 13.89
C LEU A 479 -15.64 -10.09 12.92
N ILE A 480 -15.59 -10.96 11.92
CA ILE A 480 -14.48 -11.04 10.97
C ILE A 480 -14.94 -10.62 9.59
N ILE A 481 -14.43 -9.49 9.11
CA ILE A 481 -14.59 -9.02 7.74
C ILE A 481 -13.27 -9.16 7.00
N THR A 482 -13.31 -9.90 5.91
CA THR A 482 -12.22 -10.01 4.95
C THR A 482 -12.58 -9.25 3.68
N GLY A 483 -11.63 -8.60 3.03
CA GLY A 483 -11.78 -8.12 1.67
C GLY A 483 -10.96 -8.99 0.73
N THR A 484 -11.51 -9.29 -0.43
CA THR A 484 -10.78 -9.92 -1.54
C THR A 484 -10.85 -8.98 -2.73
N ILE A 485 -9.70 -8.56 -3.25
CA ILE A 485 -9.65 -7.72 -4.45
C ILE A 485 -10.04 -8.60 -5.65
N LEU A 486 -11.29 -8.45 -6.10
CA LEU A 486 -11.91 -9.32 -7.12
C LEU A 486 -11.14 -9.30 -8.43
N LYS A 487 -10.47 -8.20 -8.75
CA LYS A 487 -9.72 -8.02 -9.99
C LYS A 487 -8.51 -8.93 -10.14
N LYS A 488 -8.04 -9.53 -9.05
CA LYS A 488 -6.94 -10.50 -9.04
C LYS A 488 -7.44 -11.95 -9.24
N LEU A 489 -8.76 -12.15 -9.33
CA LEU A 489 -9.40 -13.45 -9.51
C LEU A 489 -9.84 -13.69 -10.95
N ASN A 490 -9.99 -14.96 -11.33
CA ASN A 490 -10.56 -15.31 -12.64
C ASN A 490 -12.08 -14.98 -12.70
N ASN A 491 -12.68 -15.03 -13.90
CA ASN A 491 -14.07 -14.61 -14.09
C ASN A 491 -15.09 -15.43 -13.27
N ALA A 492 -14.84 -16.73 -13.06
CA ALA A 492 -15.73 -17.60 -12.29
C ALA A 492 -15.62 -17.33 -10.78
N GLU A 493 -14.40 -17.16 -10.27
CA GLU A 493 -14.13 -16.77 -8.88
C GLU A 493 -14.72 -15.40 -8.57
N ARG A 494 -14.58 -14.44 -9.49
CA ARG A 494 -15.19 -13.10 -9.36
C ARG A 494 -16.70 -13.13 -9.22
N ALA A 495 -17.39 -13.93 -10.03
CA ALA A 495 -18.84 -14.01 -10.01
C ALA A 495 -19.34 -14.64 -8.71
N PHE A 496 -18.65 -15.68 -8.23
CA PHE A 496 -18.96 -16.34 -6.96
C PHE A 496 -18.76 -15.40 -5.77
N ASP A 497 -17.60 -14.73 -5.66
CA ASP A 497 -17.30 -13.86 -4.53
C ASP A 497 -18.18 -12.59 -4.51
N ARG A 498 -18.55 -12.05 -5.68
CA ARG A 498 -19.53 -10.94 -5.77
C ARG A 498 -20.89 -11.32 -5.21
N SER A 499 -21.38 -12.52 -5.52
CA SER A 499 -22.72 -12.96 -5.10
C SER A 499 -22.90 -13.10 -3.59
N LYS A 500 -21.78 -13.20 -2.84
CA LYS A 500 -21.74 -13.34 -1.38
C LYS A 500 -21.13 -12.12 -0.69
N SER A 501 -20.85 -11.05 -1.44
CA SER A 501 -20.21 -9.86 -0.90
C SER A 501 -21.20 -9.04 -0.06
N LEU A 502 -20.78 -8.63 1.13
CA LEU A 502 -21.46 -7.57 1.87
C LEU A 502 -21.28 -6.24 1.16
N ASP A 503 -22.35 -5.46 1.05
CA ASP A 503 -22.29 -4.09 0.58
C ASP A 503 -21.91 -3.17 1.74
N LEU A 504 -20.64 -2.78 1.81
CA LEU A 504 -20.13 -1.83 2.80
C LEU A 504 -20.07 -0.38 2.27
N GLY A 505 -20.64 -0.09 1.10
CA GLY A 505 -20.50 1.23 0.45
C GLY A 505 -19.09 1.51 -0.06
N GLY A 506 -18.25 0.47 -0.14
CA GLY A 506 -16.85 0.54 -0.62
C GLY A 506 -16.69 0.28 -2.12
N PRO A 507 -15.45 0.20 -2.62
CA PRO A 507 -15.17 -0.04 -4.03
C PRO A 507 -15.83 -1.32 -4.57
N LYS A 508 -16.51 -1.23 -5.73
CA LYS A 508 -17.28 -2.34 -6.36
C LYS A 508 -16.42 -3.51 -6.88
N ASP A 509 -15.12 -3.42 -6.73
CA ASP A 509 -14.12 -4.40 -7.13
C ASP A 509 -13.53 -5.15 -5.94
N ILE A 510 -14.05 -4.92 -4.75
CA ILE A 510 -13.73 -5.68 -3.55
C ILE A 510 -14.96 -6.45 -3.13
N ALA A 511 -14.78 -7.76 -2.92
CA ALA A 511 -15.79 -8.56 -2.24
C ALA A 511 -15.46 -8.59 -0.74
N TYR A 512 -16.37 -8.06 0.06
CA TYR A 512 -16.29 -8.14 1.51
C TYR A 512 -17.05 -9.37 1.98
N SER A 513 -16.42 -10.21 2.81
CA SER A 513 -17.07 -11.38 3.39
C SER A 513 -17.04 -11.28 4.90
N GLN A 514 -18.22 -11.38 5.52
CA GLN A 514 -18.39 -11.61 6.94
C GLN A 514 -18.28 -13.10 7.18
N LEU A 515 -17.34 -13.47 8.03
CA LEU A 515 -17.01 -14.85 8.37
C LEU A 515 -17.18 -15.04 9.87
N SER A 516 -17.72 -16.18 10.27
CA SER A 516 -17.52 -16.70 11.61
C SER A 516 -16.06 -17.08 11.84
N LYS A 517 -15.67 -17.26 13.11
CA LYS A 517 -14.34 -17.80 13.47
C LYS A 517 -14.06 -19.11 12.74
N THR A 518 -15.00 -20.06 12.75
CA THR A 518 -14.83 -21.36 12.09
C THR A 518 -14.56 -21.22 10.60
N GLU A 519 -15.37 -20.43 9.89
CA GLU A 519 -15.19 -20.22 8.44
C GLU A 519 -13.87 -19.53 8.11
N TYR A 520 -13.48 -18.54 8.92
CA TYR A 520 -12.21 -17.84 8.74
C TYR A 520 -11.02 -18.78 8.94
N ILE A 521 -11.02 -19.58 10.01
CA ILE A 521 -9.95 -20.52 10.29
C ILE A 521 -9.89 -21.62 9.22
N ASP A 522 -11.03 -22.12 8.73
CA ASP A 522 -11.06 -23.10 7.64
C ASP A 522 -10.51 -22.52 6.33
N ARG A 523 -10.81 -21.24 6.04
CA ARG A 523 -10.21 -20.53 4.90
C ARG A 523 -8.69 -20.42 5.05
N LEU A 524 -8.20 -20.05 6.24
CA LEU A 524 -6.76 -19.98 6.51
C LEU A 524 -6.09 -21.34 6.38
N ARG A 525 -6.68 -22.43 6.88
CA ARG A 525 -6.15 -23.80 6.71
C ARG A 525 -5.94 -24.13 5.23
N LYS A 526 -6.91 -23.81 4.37
CA LYS A 526 -6.78 -24.02 2.90
C LYS A 526 -5.62 -23.20 2.31
N ILE A 527 -5.49 -21.93 2.69
CA ILE A 527 -4.41 -21.05 2.21
C ILE A 527 -3.05 -21.59 2.69
N PHE A 528 -2.92 -21.91 3.97
CA PHE A 528 -1.67 -22.36 4.57
C PHE A 528 -1.17 -23.69 3.98
N ASN A 529 -2.09 -24.58 3.64
CA ASN A 529 -1.77 -25.87 3.02
C ASN A 529 -1.35 -25.75 1.54
N THR A 530 -1.74 -24.68 0.85
CA THR A 530 -1.55 -24.56 -0.61
C THR A 530 -0.48 -23.55 -1.02
N ARG A 531 -0.28 -22.48 -0.24
CA ARG A 531 0.71 -21.44 -0.56
C ARG A 531 2.07 -21.84 -0.02
N GLU A 532 3.15 -21.57 -0.74
CA GLU A 532 4.51 -21.85 -0.24
C GLU A 532 4.81 -20.97 0.98
N TYR A 533 4.53 -19.67 0.85
CA TYR A 533 4.67 -18.68 1.91
C TYR A 533 3.39 -17.86 2.06
N VAL A 534 3.23 -17.31 3.28
CA VAL A 534 2.27 -16.25 3.59
C VAL A 534 3.03 -15.24 4.46
N HIS A 535 3.19 -14.02 3.97
CA HIS A 535 3.98 -12.98 4.61
C HIS A 535 3.06 -11.80 4.92
N LEU A 536 3.13 -11.35 6.16
CA LEU A 536 2.51 -10.11 6.60
C LEU A 536 3.62 -9.14 6.96
N GLN A 537 3.49 -7.90 6.52
CA GLN A 537 4.30 -6.79 6.99
C GLN A 537 3.38 -5.66 7.44
N PHE A 538 3.64 -5.16 8.64
CA PHE A 538 2.84 -4.14 9.28
C PHE A 538 3.59 -2.81 9.36
N GLU A 539 2.91 -1.75 8.95
CA GLU A 539 3.45 -0.39 8.89
C GLU A 539 2.36 0.63 9.22
N ASP A 540 2.75 1.89 9.45
CA ASP A 540 1.83 3.03 9.61
C ASP A 540 0.60 2.73 10.47
N ASN A 541 0.80 2.53 11.77
CA ASN A 541 -0.32 2.27 12.66
C ASN A 541 -0.88 3.53 13.32
N VAL A 542 -2.20 3.49 13.49
CA VAL A 542 -2.98 4.39 14.31
C VAL A 542 -3.56 3.56 15.45
N THR A 543 -3.22 3.95 16.67
CA THR A 543 -3.63 3.29 17.90
C THR A 543 -4.62 4.17 18.64
N ARG A 544 -5.67 3.57 19.22
CA ARG A 544 -6.65 4.28 20.05
C ARG A 544 -7.20 3.37 21.14
N MET A 545 -7.50 3.94 22.32
CA MET A 545 -8.44 3.27 23.22
C MET A 545 -9.80 3.28 22.56
N ILE A 546 -10.54 2.19 22.70
CA ILE A 546 -11.91 2.16 22.27
C ILE A 546 -12.78 1.97 23.50
N ASP A 547 -13.59 2.99 23.80
CA ASP A 547 -14.69 2.82 24.74
C ASP A 547 -15.85 2.20 23.94
N LEU A 548 -15.98 0.89 24.05
CA LEU A 548 -17.03 0.15 23.39
C LEU A 548 -18.25 0.05 24.31
N PRO A 549 -19.43 0.49 23.88
CA PRO A 549 -20.68 -0.03 24.44
C PRO A 549 -20.72 -1.52 24.11
N ALA A 550 -20.28 -2.33 25.08
CA ALA A 550 -20.35 -3.80 25.12
C ALA A 550 -20.46 -4.47 23.74
N ILE A 551 -19.34 -4.59 23.02
CA ILE A 551 -19.22 -5.75 22.13
C ILE A 551 -19.03 -6.94 23.08
N ASN A 552 -20.03 -7.81 23.16
CA ASN A 552 -19.96 -9.13 23.80
C ASN A 552 -19.35 -9.13 25.22
N GLY A 553 -19.83 -8.26 26.12
CA GLY A 553 -19.46 -8.30 27.53
C GLY A 553 -18.06 -7.73 27.88
N ILE A 554 -17.42 -7.01 26.97
CA ILE A 554 -16.19 -6.27 27.28
C ILE A 554 -16.56 -5.03 28.12
N ASN A 555 -15.94 -4.90 29.29
CA ASN A 555 -16.13 -3.74 30.17
C ASN A 555 -15.53 -2.48 29.53
N LYS A 556 -16.14 -1.33 29.80
CA LYS A 556 -15.62 -0.01 29.40
C LYS A 556 -14.15 0.14 29.80
N GLY A 557 -13.33 0.61 28.87
CA GLY A 557 -11.90 0.87 29.10
C GLY A 557 -10.94 -0.32 28.99
N ALA A 558 -11.42 -1.54 28.69
CA ALA A 558 -10.57 -2.74 28.57
C ALA A 558 -10.22 -3.13 27.12
N ALA A 559 -10.87 -2.52 26.11
CA ALA A 559 -10.65 -2.83 24.71
C ALA A 559 -9.66 -1.86 24.05
N PHE A 560 -8.79 -2.41 23.22
CA PHE A 560 -7.79 -1.67 22.48
C PHE A 560 -8.04 -1.81 20.99
N GLY A 561 -7.88 -0.69 20.27
CA GLY A 561 -8.05 -0.60 18.83
C GLY A 561 -6.77 -0.28 18.12
N ILE A 562 -6.40 -1.12 17.15
CA ILE A 562 -5.35 -0.80 16.20
C ILE A 562 -5.92 -0.74 14.79
N GLU A 563 -5.56 0.29 14.06
CA GLU A 563 -5.68 0.37 12.62
C GLU A 563 -4.27 0.40 12.07
N ILE A 564 -3.91 -0.59 11.25
CA ILE A 564 -2.53 -0.78 10.81
C ILE A 564 -2.48 -1.10 9.34
N LYS A 565 -1.56 -0.48 8.61
CA LYS A 565 -1.30 -0.86 7.23
C LYS A 565 -0.73 -2.28 7.22
N GLN A 566 -1.34 -3.14 6.41
CA GLN A 566 -0.96 -4.52 6.21
C GLN A 566 -0.60 -4.71 4.74
N ARG A 567 0.65 -5.09 4.50
CA ARG A 567 1.08 -5.70 3.25
C ARG A 567 0.98 -7.21 3.40
N TYR A 568 0.13 -7.83 2.58
CA TYR A 568 -0.03 -9.27 2.50
C TYR A 568 0.67 -9.77 1.24
N GLU A 569 1.54 -10.76 1.38
CA GLU A 569 2.13 -11.44 0.24
C GLU A 569 2.10 -12.96 0.40
N SER A 570 1.61 -13.65 -0.61
CA SER A 570 1.62 -15.12 -0.69
C SER A 570 1.96 -15.56 -2.10
N THR A 571 2.29 -16.84 -2.27
CA THR A 571 2.56 -17.40 -3.61
C THR A 571 1.40 -17.11 -4.57
N GLY A 572 1.61 -16.24 -5.56
CA GLY A 572 0.62 -15.90 -6.58
C GLY A 572 -0.45 -14.88 -6.16
N TYR A 573 -0.34 -14.24 -5.00
CA TYR A 573 -1.24 -13.16 -4.60
C TYR A 573 -0.57 -12.22 -3.60
N SER A 574 -0.65 -10.92 -3.86
CA SER A 574 -0.26 -9.86 -2.94
C SER A 574 -1.36 -8.81 -2.85
N ASP A 575 -1.54 -8.16 -1.70
CA ASP A 575 -2.31 -6.93 -1.56
C ASP A 575 -1.74 -6.03 -0.48
N ASP A 576 -2.07 -4.74 -0.59
CA ASP A 576 -1.85 -3.75 0.45
C ASP A 576 -3.24 -3.28 0.91
N GLY A 577 -3.41 -3.11 2.22
CA GLY A 577 -4.64 -2.56 2.79
C GLY A 577 -4.46 -2.15 4.25
N TYR A 578 -5.54 -1.76 4.90
CA TYR A 578 -5.60 -1.40 6.30
C TYR A 578 -6.38 -2.45 7.08
N LEU A 579 -5.75 -2.98 8.11
CA LEU A 579 -6.33 -3.92 9.04
C LEU A 579 -6.74 -3.16 10.31
N THR A 580 -8.03 -3.16 10.61
CA THR A 580 -8.57 -2.72 11.90
C THR A 580 -8.79 -3.95 12.77
N MET A 581 -8.21 -3.95 13.98
CA MET A 581 -8.46 -4.96 14.99
C MET A 581 -8.88 -4.33 16.30
N VAL A 582 -9.83 -4.99 16.96
CA VAL A 582 -10.23 -4.73 18.35
C VAL A 582 -9.94 -5.97 19.15
N PHE A 583 -9.14 -5.79 20.21
CA PHE A 583 -8.75 -6.89 21.08
C PHE A 583 -8.95 -6.58 22.56
N ASP A 584 -9.27 -7.63 23.32
CA ASP A 584 -9.31 -7.65 24.79
C ASP A 584 -7.98 -8.20 25.31
N THR A 585 -7.27 -7.43 26.11
CA THR A 585 -5.93 -7.79 26.65
C THR A 585 -5.96 -8.25 28.11
N ARG A 586 -7.14 -8.51 28.70
CA ARG A 586 -7.26 -8.91 30.12
C ARG A 586 -6.81 -10.34 30.39
N GLY A 587 -6.86 -11.20 29.37
CA GLY A 587 -6.44 -12.60 29.46
C GLY A 587 -4.93 -12.79 29.29
N LYS A 588 -4.47 -14.04 29.41
CA LYS A 588 -3.05 -14.40 29.16
C LYS A 588 -2.62 -14.11 27.71
N LEU A 589 -3.55 -14.21 26.77
CA LEU A 589 -3.36 -13.83 25.37
C LEU A 589 -4.41 -12.78 25.00
N PRO A 590 -4.07 -11.75 24.20
CA PRO A 590 -5.07 -10.87 23.64
C PRO A 590 -6.05 -11.62 22.73
N ILE A 591 -7.34 -11.34 22.88
CA ILE A 591 -8.42 -11.97 22.11
C ILE A 591 -9.02 -10.96 21.14
N ILE A 592 -9.04 -11.30 19.86
CA ILE A 592 -9.64 -10.50 18.78
C ILE A 592 -11.15 -10.69 18.79
N HIS A 593 -11.88 -9.58 18.95
CA HIS A 593 -13.33 -9.52 18.81
C HIS A 593 -13.77 -8.91 17.47
N VAL A 594 -12.95 -8.04 16.88
CA VAL A 594 -13.21 -7.46 15.57
C VAL A 594 -11.95 -7.55 14.73
N ARG A 595 -12.11 -8.01 13.48
CA ARG A 595 -11.08 -7.95 12.44
C ARG A 595 -11.71 -7.43 11.15
N LEU A 596 -11.31 -6.27 10.69
CA LEU A 596 -11.80 -5.65 9.45
C LEU A 596 -10.61 -5.32 8.55
N TRP A 597 -10.62 -5.82 7.31
CA TRP A 597 -9.66 -5.42 6.28
C TRP A 597 -10.34 -4.50 5.26
N GLN A 598 -9.67 -3.42 4.86
CA GLN A 598 -10.11 -2.42 3.89
C GLN A 598 -8.96 -2.00 2.96
N PRO A 599 -9.22 -1.55 1.72
CA PRO A 599 -8.17 -1.21 0.75
C PRO A 599 -7.47 0.13 1.03
N ASP A 600 -8.20 1.12 1.53
CA ASP A 600 -7.75 2.50 1.70
C ASP A 600 -8.40 3.09 2.95
N LYS A 601 -7.64 3.93 3.66
CA LYS A 601 -8.04 4.70 4.82
C LYS A 601 -9.19 5.68 4.52
N ASN A 602 -9.26 6.21 3.31
CA ASN A 602 -10.27 7.20 2.92
C ASN A 602 -11.63 6.58 2.56
N ASN A 603 -11.65 5.29 2.25
CA ASN A 603 -12.88 4.52 2.01
C ASN A 603 -13.36 3.80 3.27
N MET A 604 -12.85 4.19 4.44
CA MET A 604 -13.15 3.53 5.71
C MET A 604 -14.53 3.92 6.23
N MET A 605 -15.39 2.92 6.40
CA MET A 605 -16.37 2.97 7.48
C MET A 605 -15.60 3.15 8.79
N SER A 606 -15.93 4.17 9.57
CA SER A 606 -15.26 4.39 10.84
C SER A 606 -15.49 3.19 11.75
N LEU A 607 -14.56 2.89 12.68
CA LEU A 607 -14.75 1.77 13.59
C LEU A 607 -16.05 1.90 14.41
N GLN A 608 -16.46 3.13 14.75
CA GLN A 608 -17.74 3.37 15.42
C GLN A 608 -18.93 3.03 14.51
N GLU A 609 -18.91 3.47 13.25
CA GLU A 609 -19.94 3.11 12.26
C GLU A 609 -20.00 1.60 12.09
N PHE A 610 -18.84 0.94 11.99
CA PHE A 610 -18.73 -0.50 11.87
C PHE A 610 -19.41 -1.22 13.05
N ILE A 611 -19.04 -0.85 14.26
CA ILE A 611 -19.63 -1.46 15.46
C ILE A 611 -21.12 -1.19 15.52
N SER A 612 -21.57 0.03 15.26
CA SER A 612 -23.00 0.37 15.26
C SER A 612 -23.80 -0.44 14.23
N ARG A 613 -23.19 -0.78 13.10
CA ARG A 613 -23.83 -1.50 11.99
C ARG A 613 -23.97 -2.99 12.27
N PHE A 614 -23.04 -3.57 13.02
CA PHE A 614 -22.96 -5.01 13.24
C PHE A 614 -23.23 -5.46 14.68
N ASN A 615 -23.42 -4.53 15.62
CA ASN A 615 -23.80 -4.79 17.02
C ASN A 615 -25.31 -4.60 17.22
N LYS A 616 -26.12 -5.45 16.56
CA LYS A 616 -27.60 -5.51 16.72
C LYS A 616 -28.06 -6.82 17.32
#